data_AF-A0A952TMZ6-F1
#
_entry.id   AF-A0A952TMZ6-F1
#
_cell.length_a   1.000
_cell.length_b   1.000
_cell.length_c   1.000
_cell.angle_alpha   90.00
_cell.angle_beta   90.00
_cell.angle_gamma   90.00
#
_symmetry.space_group_name_H-M   'P 1'
#
loop_
_entity.id
_entity.type
_entity.pdbx_description
1 polymer ?
#
loop_
_entity_poly.entity_id
_entity_poly.type
_entity_poly.pdbx_seq_one_letter_code
_entity_poly.pdbx_strand_id
1 'polypeptide(L)'
;MIFKPKSKQTPAKQSRSKDSDFQGITDLSQTEVSLRPDSHGSLEEEYTATGHRLEIVDSMGRRQHVRFSGHVTVVISNERSTFRTSTVNVSSGGAFLRDLIPHEFLAKPFDCLFIAEKSDNSREFLMVRGKALEFPLRSHRVQFLSAPQHMQETLHSIFG
;
A
#
# COMPACT_ATOMS: atom_id res chain seq x y z
N MET A 1 -10.45 31.43 53.44
CA MET A 1 -11.56 30.59 52.93
C MET A 1 -12.68 31.50 52.45
N ILE A 2 -13.54 30.98 51.57
CA ILE A 2 -14.71 31.62 50.91
C ILE A 2 -14.38 32.18 49.51
N PHE A 3 -14.31 31.26 48.53
CA PHE A 3 -14.47 31.55 47.09
C PHE A 3 -15.91 31.20 46.69
N LYS A 4 -16.56 32.12 45.97
CA LYS A 4 -17.97 32.03 45.50
C LYS A 4 -18.11 31.06 44.32
N PRO A 5 -19.23 30.31 44.19
CA PRO A 5 -19.52 29.48 43.03
C PRO A 5 -20.07 30.30 41.85
N LYS A 6 -19.58 30.05 40.63
CA LYS A 6 -20.19 30.56 39.38
C LYS A 6 -21.12 29.51 38.78
N SER A 7 -22.29 30.01 38.39
CA SER A 7 -23.47 29.33 37.89
C SER A 7 -23.35 28.79 36.47
N LYS A 8 -24.06 27.68 36.22
CA LYS A 8 -24.39 27.10 34.91
C LYS A 8 -25.27 28.04 34.09
N GLN A 9 -25.04 28.08 32.77
CA GLN A 9 -26.07 28.43 31.77
C GLN A 9 -25.81 27.65 30.48
N THR A 10 -26.74 26.78 30.12
CA THR A 10 -26.87 26.11 28.82
C THR A 10 -28.10 26.69 28.14
N PRO A 11 -28.04 27.15 26.89
CA PRO A 11 -29.24 27.42 26.11
C PRO A 11 -29.67 26.20 25.29
N ALA A 12 -30.98 26.15 25.09
CA ALA A 12 -31.75 25.04 24.55
C ALA A 12 -32.05 25.16 23.04
N LYS A 13 -32.28 23.99 22.44
CA LYS A 13 -33.18 23.60 21.33
C LYS A 13 -33.87 24.69 20.47
N GLN A 14 -33.84 24.46 19.15
CA GLN A 14 -34.92 24.62 18.14
C GLN A 14 -34.45 23.83 16.89
N SER A 15 -35.05 22.77 16.32
CA SER A 15 -36.41 22.33 15.94
C SER A 15 -36.83 22.67 14.49
N ARG A 16 -37.01 21.60 13.69
CA ARG A 16 -37.93 21.41 12.52
C ARG A 16 -37.59 22.18 11.22
N SER A 17 -37.87 21.73 10.00
CA SER A 17 -38.54 20.57 9.35
C SER A 17 -38.49 20.85 7.82
N LYS A 18 -38.37 19.88 6.89
CA LYS A 18 -39.43 19.33 5.99
C LYS A 18 -38.72 18.85 4.71
N ASP A 19 -38.86 17.59 4.33
CA ASP A 19 -39.73 17.09 3.24
C ASP A 19 -39.48 17.72 1.86
N SER A 20 -38.94 16.90 0.94
CA SER A 20 -39.31 16.92 -0.49
C SER A 20 -38.87 15.61 -1.18
N ASP A 21 -39.89 14.84 -1.51
CA ASP A 21 -40.13 14.26 -2.84
C ASP A 21 -39.24 13.13 -3.36
N PHE A 22 -39.72 11.93 -3.03
CA PHE A 22 -39.45 10.66 -3.67
C PHE A 22 -40.42 10.47 -4.85
N GLN A 23 -39.94 10.65 -6.10
CA GLN A 23 -40.57 10.09 -7.30
C GLN A 23 -39.48 9.81 -8.36
N GLY A 24 -39.41 8.56 -8.82
CA GLY A 24 -38.51 8.16 -9.90
C GLY A 24 -38.33 6.65 -9.99
N ILE A 25 -39.37 5.95 -10.45
CA ILE A 25 -39.33 4.56 -10.91
C ILE A 25 -38.96 4.59 -12.39
N THR A 26 -37.84 3.95 -12.75
CA THR A 26 -37.41 3.42 -14.08
C THR A 26 -35.96 2.94 -13.89
N ASP A 27 -35.43 1.84 -14.39
CA ASP A 27 -35.85 0.80 -15.33
C ASP A 27 -34.92 -0.40 -15.00
N LEU A 28 -35.49 -1.59 -14.75
CA LEU A 28 -34.74 -2.81 -14.43
C LEU A 28 -34.41 -3.52 -15.74
N SER A 29 -33.33 -3.11 -16.41
CA SER A 29 -32.78 -3.88 -17.51
C SER A 29 -31.96 -5.06 -16.98
N GLN A 30 -32.37 -6.23 -17.44
CA GLN A 30 -31.89 -7.56 -17.08
C GLN A 30 -30.38 -7.67 -17.39
N THR A 31 -29.57 -7.93 -16.38
CA THR A 31 -28.18 -8.36 -16.59
C THR A 31 -28.19 -9.88 -16.63
N GLU A 32 -28.02 -10.45 -17.83
CA GLU A 32 -27.75 -11.88 -17.99
C GLU A 32 -26.38 -12.20 -17.39
N VAL A 33 -26.39 -12.88 -16.25
CA VAL A 33 -25.19 -13.47 -15.66
C VAL A 33 -24.98 -14.84 -16.31
N SER A 34 -24.09 -14.92 -17.28
CA SER A 34 -23.62 -16.19 -17.84
C SER A 34 -22.66 -16.84 -16.85
N LEU A 35 -23.19 -17.69 -15.97
CA LEU A 35 -22.41 -18.61 -15.16
C LEU A 35 -21.98 -19.78 -16.04
N ARG A 36 -20.68 -19.87 -16.35
CA ARG A 36 -20.08 -21.12 -16.82
C ARG A 36 -19.58 -21.93 -15.61
N PRO A 37 -19.89 -23.23 -15.55
CA PRO A 37 -19.48 -24.09 -14.44
C PRO A 37 -18.05 -24.59 -14.62
N ASP A 38 -17.38 -24.71 -13.47
CA ASP A 38 -16.44 -25.75 -13.07
C ASP A 38 -15.35 -26.20 -14.04
N SER A 39 -14.12 -25.85 -13.69
CA SER A 39 -12.98 -26.73 -13.93
C SER A 39 -12.06 -26.69 -12.72
N HIS A 40 -12.22 -27.71 -11.88
CA HIS A 40 -11.23 -28.21 -10.94
C HIS A 40 -9.92 -28.48 -11.70
N GLY A 41 -8.98 -27.55 -11.60
CA GLY A 41 -7.58 -27.75 -11.94
C GLY A 41 -6.77 -27.38 -10.72
N SER A 42 -6.18 -28.37 -10.07
CA SER A 42 -5.15 -28.22 -9.05
C SER A 42 -4.03 -27.33 -9.60
N LEU A 43 -3.98 -26.08 -9.16
CA LEU A 43 -2.83 -25.19 -9.34
C LEU A 43 -1.71 -25.71 -8.44
N GLU A 44 -0.98 -26.72 -8.93
CA GLU A 44 0.41 -26.86 -8.53
C GLU A 44 1.13 -25.62 -9.08
N GLU A 45 1.36 -24.65 -8.19
CA GLU A 45 2.09 -23.42 -8.48
C GLU A 45 3.55 -23.75 -8.77
N GLU A 46 3.84 -24.08 -10.02
CA GLU A 46 5.20 -24.04 -10.56
C GLU A 46 5.58 -22.56 -10.76
N TYR A 47 5.99 -21.91 -9.65
CA TYR A 47 6.60 -20.58 -9.65
C TYR A 47 7.96 -20.65 -10.37
N THR A 48 7.91 -20.63 -11.68
CA THR A 48 9.08 -20.36 -12.52
C THR A 48 9.49 -18.90 -12.32
N ALA A 49 10.73 -18.71 -11.86
CA ALA A 49 11.37 -17.44 -11.59
C ALA A 49 11.70 -16.67 -12.88
N THR A 50 10.67 -16.36 -13.67
CA THR A 50 10.77 -15.45 -14.83
C THR A 50 9.78 -14.33 -14.62
N GLY A 51 10.32 -13.15 -14.28
CA GLY A 51 9.58 -11.94 -13.94
C GLY A 51 8.63 -11.48 -15.04
N HIS A 52 7.40 -11.97 -15.01
CA HIS A 52 6.34 -11.44 -15.86
C HIS A 52 5.93 -10.05 -15.36
N ARG A 53 6.40 -9.05 -16.11
CA ARG A 53 6.04 -7.62 -16.03
C ARG A 53 4.52 -7.44 -16.06
N LEU A 54 3.92 -7.26 -14.89
CA LEU A 54 2.55 -6.77 -14.76
C LEU A 54 2.59 -5.28 -14.39
N GLU A 55 2.49 -4.42 -15.41
CA GLU A 55 2.21 -3.01 -15.20
C GLU A 55 0.75 -2.84 -14.81
N ILE A 56 0.51 -2.66 -13.51
CA ILE A 56 -0.85 -2.42 -13.00
C ILE A 56 -1.19 -0.95 -13.21
N VAL A 57 -1.72 -0.63 -14.39
CA VAL A 57 -2.31 0.68 -14.71
C VAL A 57 -3.63 0.81 -13.95
N ASP A 58 -3.77 1.86 -13.14
CA ASP A 58 -4.98 2.12 -12.35
C ASP A 58 -6.07 2.73 -13.24
N SER A 59 -7.14 1.98 -13.51
CA SER A 59 -8.30 2.44 -14.29
C SER A 59 -9.04 3.62 -13.66
N MET A 60 -8.82 3.90 -12.37
CA MET A 60 -9.44 5.03 -11.66
C MET A 60 -8.48 6.22 -11.46
N GLY A 61 -7.25 6.17 -11.98
CA GLY A 61 -6.29 7.29 -11.93
C GLY A 61 -5.85 7.74 -10.54
N ARG A 62 -6.06 6.94 -9.48
CA ARG A 62 -5.66 7.30 -8.11
C ARG A 62 -4.17 7.04 -7.86
N ARG A 63 -3.56 6.14 -8.63
CA ARG A 63 -2.13 5.85 -8.55
C ARG A 63 -1.33 6.81 -9.44
N GLN A 64 -0.41 7.53 -8.82
CA GLN A 64 0.51 8.44 -9.53
C GLN A 64 1.78 7.76 -10.04
N HIS A 65 2.08 6.54 -9.57
CA HIS A 65 3.33 5.85 -9.85
C HIS A 65 3.10 4.43 -10.36
N VAL A 66 3.81 4.08 -11.43
CA VAL A 66 3.88 2.71 -11.97
C VAL A 66 4.43 1.77 -10.89
N ARG A 67 3.81 0.60 -10.77
CA ARG A 67 4.27 -0.46 -9.87
C ARG A 67 4.91 -1.58 -10.66
N PHE A 68 6.06 -1.99 -10.20
CA PHE A 68 6.79 -3.14 -10.67
C PHE A 68 6.53 -4.30 -9.70
N SER A 69 6.07 -5.43 -10.24
CA SER A 69 5.88 -6.65 -9.46
C SER A 69 7.16 -7.48 -9.50
N GLY A 70 7.59 -8.02 -8.36
CA GLY A 70 8.81 -8.84 -8.31
C GLY A 70 9.38 -8.99 -6.91
N HIS A 71 10.30 -9.95 -6.77
CA HIS A 71 10.95 -10.31 -5.52
C HIS A 71 12.37 -9.77 -5.47
N VAL A 72 12.54 -8.66 -4.77
CA VAL A 72 13.83 -8.06 -4.46
C VAL A 72 14.05 -8.14 -2.95
N THR A 73 15.25 -8.53 -2.52
CA THR A 73 15.58 -8.55 -1.10
C THR A 73 15.58 -7.13 -0.57
N VAL A 74 14.94 -6.90 0.58
CA VAL A 74 14.92 -5.60 1.25
C VAL A 74 15.50 -5.78 2.65
N VAL A 75 16.48 -4.96 2.98
CA VAL A 75 16.98 -4.79 4.34
C VAL A 75 16.50 -3.45 4.87
N ILE A 76 15.69 -3.49 5.91
CA ILE A 76 15.21 -2.32 6.64
C ILE A 76 16.11 -2.12 7.86
N SER A 77 16.59 -0.90 8.05
CA SER A 77 17.48 -0.55 9.16
C SER A 77 17.03 0.74 9.85
N ASN A 78 17.14 0.75 11.17
CA ASN A 78 17.06 1.94 12.00
C ASN A 78 18.26 1.95 12.96
N GLU A 79 18.29 2.89 13.91
CA GLU A 79 19.39 3.02 14.89
C GLU A 79 19.55 1.81 15.82
N ARG A 80 18.55 0.93 15.94
CA ARG A 80 18.48 -0.13 16.96
C ARG A 80 18.52 -1.54 16.40
N SER A 81 18.06 -1.73 15.17
CA SER A 81 17.71 -3.05 14.65
C SER A 81 17.74 -3.06 13.13
N THR A 82 17.92 -4.27 12.59
CA THR A 82 17.78 -4.57 11.17
C THR A 82 16.74 -5.65 10.96
N PHE A 83 16.03 -5.57 9.84
CA PHE A 83 14.97 -6.50 9.47
C PHE A 83 15.10 -6.81 7.98
N ARG A 84 15.19 -8.10 7.62
CA ARG A 84 15.33 -8.55 6.24
C ARG A 84 14.03 -9.19 5.77
N THR A 85 13.59 -8.80 4.57
CA THR A 85 12.39 -9.32 3.91
C THR A 85 12.56 -9.24 2.38
N SER A 86 11.48 -9.39 1.62
CA SER A 86 11.43 -9.22 0.17
C SER A 86 10.22 -8.40 -0.28
N THR A 87 10.28 -7.78 -1.44
CA THR A 87 9.12 -7.12 -2.06
C THR A 87 8.11 -8.11 -2.64
N VAL A 88 6.86 -7.69 -2.68
CA VAL A 88 5.82 -8.21 -3.58
C VAL A 88 5.72 -7.29 -4.80
N ASN A 89 5.67 -5.97 -4.55
CA ASN A 89 5.75 -4.95 -5.59
C ASN A 89 6.39 -3.66 -5.03
N VAL A 90 6.88 -2.82 -5.94
CA VAL A 90 7.49 -1.54 -5.63
C VAL A 90 7.11 -0.48 -6.66
N SER A 91 7.03 0.77 -6.27
CA SER A 91 6.93 1.94 -7.15
C SER A 91 7.89 3.01 -6.68
N SER A 92 7.98 4.13 -7.41
CA SER A 92 8.75 5.28 -6.95
C SER A 92 8.19 5.96 -5.68
N GLY A 93 6.96 5.62 -5.27
CA GLY A 93 6.34 6.17 -4.06
C GLY A 93 6.33 5.24 -2.84
N GLY A 94 6.67 3.95 -3.01
CA GLY A 94 6.63 3.01 -1.91
C GLY A 94 6.76 1.54 -2.33
N ALA A 95 6.72 0.67 -1.33
CA ALA A 95 6.83 -0.78 -1.51
C ALA A 95 5.74 -1.53 -0.74
N PHE A 96 5.35 -2.69 -1.26
CA PHE A 96 4.61 -3.70 -0.51
C PHE A 96 5.55 -4.88 -0.23
N LEU A 97 5.78 -5.17 1.04
CA LEU A 97 6.69 -6.21 1.51
C LEU A 97 5.94 -7.52 1.73
N ARG A 98 6.66 -8.64 1.62
CA ARG A 98 6.12 -9.97 1.87
C ARG A 98 5.84 -10.18 3.36
N ASP A 99 6.78 -9.80 4.22
CA ASP A 99 6.67 -9.99 5.66
C ASP A 99 6.11 -8.76 6.36
N LEU A 100 5.58 -8.97 7.57
CA LEU A 100 5.12 -7.90 8.44
C LEU A 100 6.31 -7.08 8.95
N ILE A 101 6.20 -5.76 8.84
CA ILE A 101 7.17 -4.82 9.41
C ILE A 101 7.12 -4.95 10.94
N PRO A 102 8.25 -5.23 11.62
CA PRO A 102 8.27 -5.33 13.08
C PRO A 102 7.86 -4.02 13.76
N HIS A 103 7.30 -4.14 14.96
CA HIS A 103 6.66 -3.02 15.67
C HIS A 103 7.61 -1.84 15.89
N GLU A 104 8.88 -2.12 16.16
CA GLU A 104 9.94 -1.14 16.39
C GLU A 104 10.23 -0.22 15.18
N PHE A 105 9.79 -0.60 13.98
CA PHE A 105 9.91 0.23 12.76
C PHE A 105 8.64 1.03 12.44
N LEU A 106 7.52 0.81 13.14
CA LEU A 106 6.25 1.45 12.78
C LEU A 106 6.20 2.95 13.12
N ALA A 107 6.88 3.36 14.20
CA ALA A 107 6.76 4.71 14.75
C ALA A 107 7.72 5.76 14.13
N LYS A 108 8.79 5.32 13.46
CA LYS A 108 9.85 6.21 12.99
C LYS A 108 10.26 5.88 11.55
N PRO A 109 10.75 6.88 10.79
CA PRO A 109 11.40 6.62 9.51
C PRO A 109 12.60 5.67 9.65
N PHE A 110 12.83 4.89 8.61
CA PHE A 110 13.92 3.91 8.52
C PHE A 110 14.53 3.91 7.10
N ASP A 111 15.74 3.38 6.99
CA ASP A 111 16.40 3.20 5.70
C ASP A 111 16.04 1.83 5.13
N CYS A 112 15.75 1.80 3.83
CA CYS A 112 15.46 0.59 3.07
C CYS A 112 16.56 0.40 2.03
N LEU A 113 17.31 -0.69 2.13
CA LEU A 113 18.27 -1.13 1.13
C LEU A 113 17.65 -2.27 0.31
N PHE A 114 17.34 -1.99 -0.94
CA PHE A 114 16.90 -2.96 -1.93
C PHE A 114 18.13 -3.60 -2.57
N ILE A 115 18.15 -4.92 -2.65
CA ILE A 115 19.24 -5.73 -3.20
C ILE A 115 18.64 -6.61 -4.28
N ALA A 116 18.92 -6.26 -5.53
CA ALA A 116 18.51 -7.03 -6.70
C ALA A 116 19.69 -7.89 -7.17
N GLU A 117 19.48 -9.20 -7.25
CA GLU A 117 20.45 -10.14 -7.80
C GLU A 117 20.11 -10.40 -9.27
N LYS A 118 21.07 -10.15 -10.15
CA LYS A 118 20.94 -10.40 -11.59
C LYS A 118 21.35 -11.82 -11.96
N SER A 119 20.96 -12.26 -13.15
CA SER A 119 21.30 -13.59 -13.68
C SER A 119 22.80 -13.86 -13.83
N ASP A 120 23.61 -12.80 -13.96
CA ASP A 120 25.07 -12.86 -14.02
C ASP A 120 25.74 -12.84 -12.63
N ASN A 121 24.98 -13.02 -11.55
CA ASN A 121 25.38 -12.90 -10.15
C ASN A 121 25.84 -11.50 -9.73
N SER A 122 25.69 -10.47 -10.57
CA SER A 122 25.91 -9.10 -10.15
C SER A 122 24.77 -8.61 -9.24
N ARG A 123 25.04 -7.58 -8.45
CA ARG A 123 24.07 -7.00 -7.51
C ARG A 123 23.87 -5.52 -7.79
N GLU A 124 22.60 -5.12 -7.87
CA GLU A 124 22.20 -3.72 -7.87
C GLU A 124 21.61 -3.34 -6.53
N PHE A 125 21.96 -2.14 -6.07
CA PHE A 125 21.56 -1.62 -4.77
C PHE A 125 20.78 -0.32 -4.96
N LEU A 126 19.65 -0.21 -4.26
CA LEU A 126 18.89 1.03 -4.17
C LEU A 126 18.61 1.32 -2.71
N MET A 127 19.12 2.44 -2.20
CA MET A 127 18.86 2.88 -0.84
C MET A 127 17.85 4.03 -0.84
N VAL A 128 16.80 3.91 -0.02
CA VAL A 128 15.75 4.91 0.09
C VAL A 128 15.28 5.02 1.54
N ARG A 129 14.96 6.24 1.98
CA ARG A 129 14.37 6.47 3.29
C ARG A 129 12.85 6.32 3.21
N GLY A 130 12.28 5.51 4.08
CA GLY A 130 10.86 5.21 4.11
C GLY A 130 10.26 5.29 5.51
N LYS A 131 8.93 5.11 5.57
CA LYS A 131 8.18 4.87 6.81
C LYS A 131 7.09 3.84 6.55
N ALA A 132 6.67 3.13 7.59
CA ALA A 132 5.52 2.24 7.49
C ALA A 132 4.23 3.05 7.24
N LEU A 133 3.37 2.57 6.35
CA LEU A 133 2.02 3.11 6.16
C LEU A 133 1.09 2.44 7.18
N GLU A 134 0.57 3.22 8.12
CA GLU A 134 -0.17 2.74 9.28
C GLU A 134 -1.47 2.00 8.90
N PHE A 135 -1.59 0.78 9.41
CA PHE A 135 -2.84 0.21 9.90
C PHE A 135 -2.54 -0.25 11.33
N PRO A 136 -3.41 0.00 12.33
CA PRO A 136 -3.00 0.45 13.67
C PRO A 136 -2.06 -0.46 14.49
N LEU A 137 -1.74 -1.66 14.04
CA LEU A 137 -0.83 -2.58 14.73
C LEU A 137 0.15 -3.33 13.83
N ARG A 138 -0.03 -3.30 12.50
CA ARG A 138 0.70 -4.17 11.56
C ARG A 138 0.71 -3.53 10.17
N SER A 139 1.87 -3.55 9.51
CA SER A 139 1.96 -3.05 8.13
C SER A 139 2.91 -3.90 7.29
N HIS A 140 2.52 -4.12 6.04
CA HIS A 140 3.38 -4.61 4.96
C HIS A 140 3.83 -3.46 4.04
N ARG A 141 3.32 -2.25 4.27
CA ARG A 141 3.43 -1.13 3.32
C ARG A 141 4.48 -0.15 3.79
N VAL A 142 5.38 0.20 2.88
CA VAL A 142 6.35 1.27 3.08
C VAL A 142 6.00 2.42 2.15
N GLN A 143 5.90 3.63 2.70
CA GLN A 143 5.89 4.87 1.94
C GLN A 143 7.30 5.43 1.88
N PHE A 144 7.79 5.78 0.69
CA PHE A 144 9.07 6.46 0.56
C PHE A 144 8.91 7.94 0.91
N LEU A 145 9.83 8.46 1.72
CA LEU A 145 9.84 9.87 2.14
C LEU A 145 10.53 10.76 1.11
N SER A 146 11.50 10.18 0.40
CA SER A 146 12.17 10.79 -0.74
C SER A 146 12.41 9.72 -1.79
N ALA A 147 12.33 10.10 -3.06
CA ALA A 147 12.70 9.24 -4.18
C ALA A 147 13.91 9.88 -4.87
N PRO A 148 15.06 9.17 -5.00
CA PRO A 148 16.14 9.61 -5.86
C PRO A 148 15.63 9.88 -7.28
N GLN A 149 16.19 10.88 -7.97
CA GLN A 149 15.76 11.25 -9.32
C GLN A 149 15.84 10.07 -10.31
N HIS A 150 16.84 9.20 -10.15
CA HIS A 150 17.07 8.00 -10.95
C HIS A 150 16.29 6.76 -10.45
N MET A 151 15.40 6.91 -9.46
CA MET A 151 14.70 5.76 -8.87
C MET A 151 13.86 5.03 -9.91
N GLN A 152 13.14 5.75 -10.78
CA GLN A 152 12.27 5.11 -11.76
C GLN A 152 13.06 4.32 -12.80
N GLU A 153 14.21 4.85 -13.26
CA GLU A 153 15.14 4.15 -14.14
C GLU A 153 15.76 2.92 -13.46
N THR A 154 16.12 3.04 -12.19
CA THR A 154 16.68 1.94 -11.40
C THR A 154 15.66 0.83 -11.18
N LEU A 155 14.42 1.20 -10.83
CA LEU A 155 13.32 0.23 -10.71
C LEU A 155 13.03 -0.43 -12.07
N HIS A 156 13.12 0.31 -13.17
CA HIS A 156 13.00 -0.28 -14.50
C HIS A 156 14.17 -1.22 -14.82
N SER A 157 15.40 -0.90 -14.46
CA SER A 157 16.57 -1.81 -14.64
C SER A 157 16.42 -3.10 -13.84
N ILE A 158 15.88 -3.00 -12.61
CA ILE A 158 15.75 -4.12 -11.69
C ILE A 158 14.56 -5.03 -12.05
N PHE A 159 13.44 -4.47 -12.50
CA PHE A 159 12.17 -5.20 -12.64
C PHE A 159 11.59 -5.19 -14.07
N GLY A 160 12.17 -4.43 -14.99
CA GLY A 160 11.66 -4.20 -16.35
C GLY A 160 12.23 -5.13 -17.41
#